data_AF-A0A174D418-F1
#
_entry.id   AF-A0A174D418-F1
#
_cell.length_a   1.000
_cell.length_b   1.000
_cell.length_c   1.000
_cell.angle_alpha   90.00
_cell.angle_beta   90.00
_cell.angle_gamma   90.00
#
_symmetry.space_group_name_H-M   'P 1'
#
loop_
_entity.id
_entity.type
_entity.pdbx_description
1 polymer ?
#
loop_
_entity_poly.entity_id
_entity_poly.type
_entity_poly.pdbx_seq_one_letter_code
_entity_poly.pdbx_strand_id
1 'polypeptide(L)'
;MKCPKCGQESSIKFNDIYCRSCGFPLKAVSHDGEQSELESIYVDVNFGIMLVNGKEINNVTAFSLELKDGKYGLSVVHDDCFKASIP
;
A
#
# COMPACT_ATOMS: atom_id res chain seq x y z
N MET A 1 -14.66 -11.86 2.46
CA MET A 1 -15.02 -11.02 3.63
C MET A 1 -15.59 -9.70 3.15
N LYS A 2 -16.45 -9.03 3.92
CA LYS A 2 -16.95 -7.70 3.53
C LYS A 2 -15.91 -6.64 3.88
N CYS A 3 -15.76 -5.65 3.01
CA CYS A 3 -14.87 -4.52 3.25
C CYS A 3 -15.35 -3.72 4.46
N PRO A 4 -14.51 -3.47 5.47
CA PRO A 4 -14.91 -2.68 6.64
C PRO A 4 -15.14 -1.21 6.30
N LYS A 5 -14.60 -0.71 5.18
CA LYS A 5 -14.76 0.68 4.74
C LYS A 5 -16.07 0.94 3.99
N CYS A 6 -16.46 0.06 3.07
CA CYS A 6 -17.62 0.31 2.20
C CYS A 6 -18.65 -0.82 2.17
N GLY A 7 -18.46 -1.88 2.96
CA GLY A 7 -19.39 -3.00 3.08
C GLY A 7 -19.44 -3.96 1.89
N GLN A 8 -18.75 -3.64 0.80
CA GLN A 8 -18.75 -4.43 -0.44
C GLN A 8 -17.88 -5.69 -0.36
N GLU A 9 -18.11 -6.61 -1.29
CA GLU A 9 -17.40 -7.89 -1.33
C GLU A 9 -15.91 -7.76 -1.68
N SER A 10 -15.13 -8.70 -1.16
CA SER A 10 -13.71 -8.85 -1.42
C SER A 10 -13.43 -9.49 -2.78
N SER A 11 -12.34 -9.09 -3.43
CA SER A 11 -11.73 -9.74 -4.59
C SER A 11 -10.34 -10.26 -4.26
N ILE A 12 -9.93 -11.37 -4.87
CA ILE A 12 -8.61 -11.99 -4.70
C ILE A 12 -7.76 -11.72 -5.95
N LYS A 13 -6.52 -11.26 -5.77
CA LYS A 13 -5.48 -11.18 -6.81
C LYS A 13 -4.13 -11.53 -6.18
N PHE A 14 -3.36 -12.42 -6.81
CA PHE A 14 -2.00 -12.79 -6.37
C PHE A 14 -1.88 -13.09 -4.86
N ASN A 15 -2.80 -13.90 -4.31
CA ASN A 15 -2.90 -14.23 -2.88
C ASN A 15 -3.27 -13.08 -1.92
N ASP A 16 -3.38 -11.86 -2.42
CA ASP A 16 -3.87 -10.72 -1.68
C ASP A 16 -5.39 -10.57 -1.87
N ILE A 17 -6.03 -10.08 -0.82
CA ILE A 17 -7.47 -9.85 -0.75
C ILE A 17 -7.69 -8.35 -0.65
N TYR A 18 -8.50 -7.80 -1.55
CA TYR A 18 -8.82 -6.37 -1.62
C TYR A 18 -10.32 -6.16 -1.67
N CYS A 19 -10.80 -4.96 -1.37
CA CYS A 19 -12.17 -4.58 -1.68
C CYS A 19 -12.30 -4.29 -3.18
N ARG A 20 -13.24 -4.98 -3.85
CA ARG A 20 -13.48 -4.79 -5.29
C ARG A 20 -13.99 -3.40 -5.66
N SER A 21 -14.61 -2.70 -4.70
CA SER A 21 -15.24 -1.41 -4.94
C SER A 21 -14.35 -0.22 -4.59
N CYS A 22 -13.61 -0.26 -3.48
CA CYS A 22 -12.80 0.87 -3.02
C CYS A 22 -11.29 0.61 -2.99
N GLY A 23 -10.84 -0.59 -3.35
CA GLY A 23 -9.42 -0.95 -3.37
C GLY A 23 -8.79 -1.21 -1.99
N PHE A 24 -9.55 -1.08 -0.90
CA PHE A 24 -9.03 -1.29 0.46
C PHE A 24 -8.46 -2.70 0.65
N PRO A 25 -7.22 -2.87 1.15
CA PRO A 25 -6.62 -4.18 1.35
C PRO A 25 -7.26 -4.85 2.56
N LEU A 26 -7.63 -6.11 2.40
CA LEU A 26 -8.28 -6.94 3.41
C LEU A 26 -7.32 -8.01 3.94
N LYS A 27 -6.33 -8.41 3.14
CA LYS A 27 -5.21 -9.26 3.53
C LYS A 27 -4.09 -9.10 2.49
N ALA A 28 -2.91 -8.65 2.88
CA ALA A 28 -1.74 -8.52 2.01
C ALA A 28 -0.58 -9.36 2.55
N VAL A 29 0.16 -10.06 1.69
CA VAL A 29 1.30 -10.91 2.05
C VAL A 29 2.61 -10.18 1.72
N SER A 30 3.59 -10.20 2.64
CA SER A 30 4.87 -9.48 2.50
C SER A 30 5.80 -10.14 1.47
N HIS A 31 6.28 -9.37 0.50
CA HIS A 31 7.42 -9.70 -0.35
C HIS A 31 8.51 -8.63 -0.16
N ASP A 32 9.29 -8.76 0.92
CA ASP A 32 10.36 -7.81 1.24
C ASP A 32 11.62 -8.11 0.40
N GLY A 33 12.03 -7.16 -0.45
CA GLY A 33 13.41 -7.07 -0.95
C GLY A 33 13.67 -7.11 -2.47
N GLU A 34 12.67 -7.35 -3.32
CA GLU A 34 12.82 -7.32 -4.77
C GLU A 34 12.19 -6.07 -5.39
N GLN A 35 12.75 -5.57 -6.50
CA GLN A 35 12.04 -4.63 -7.38
C GLN A 35 10.76 -5.32 -7.87
N SER A 36 9.67 -5.08 -7.16
CA SER A 36 8.35 -5.62 -7.50
C SER A 36 7.69 -4.76 -8.58
N GLU A 37 6.98 -5.40 -9.50
CA GLU A 37 6.12 -4.70 -10.43
C GLU A 37 5.09 -3.84 -9.68
N LEU A 38 4.86 -2.61 -10.13
CA LEU A 38 3.86 -1.72 -9.53
C LEU A 38 2.47 -2.10 -10.04
N GLU A 39 1.67 -2.74 -9.18
CA GLU A 39 0.31 -3.15 -9.49
C GLU A 39 -0.75 -2.15 -9.01
N SER A 40 -0.55 -1.58 -7.81
CA SER A 40 -1.50 -0.62 -7.23
C SER A 40 -0.86 0.33 -6.24
N ILE A 41 -1.43 1.54 -6.17
CA ILE A 41 -1.12 2.56 -5.18
C ILE A 41 -2.43 3.07 -4.58
N TYR A 42 -2.48 3.22 -3.26
CA TYR A 42 -3.58 3.84 -2.54
C TYR A 42 -3.04 4.83 -1.50
N VAL A 43 -3.64 6.01 -1.43
CA VAL A 43 -3.28 7.05 -0.45
C VAL A 43 -4.54 7.53 0.24
N ASP A 44 -4.56 7.43 1.56
CA ASP A 44 -5.59 8.01 2.43
C ASP A 44 -4.99 9.13 3.27
N VAL A 45 -5.23 10.36 2.83
CA VAL A 45 -4.72 11.58 3.49
C VAL A 45 -5.38 11.86 4.84
N ASN A 46 -6.58 11.35 5.11
CA ASN A 46 -7.24 11.59 6.39
C ASN A 46 -6.61 10.75 7.51
N PHE A 47 -6.14 9.56 7.16
CA PHE A 47 -5.52 8.62 8.10
C PHE A 47 -4.00 8.55 7.98
N GLY A 48 -3.41 9.22 6.99
CA GLY A 48 -1.97 9.19 6.75
C GLY A 48 -1.46 7.82 6.28
N ILE A 49 -2.31 7.05 5.58
CA ILE A 49 -1.99 5.68 5.15
C ILE A 49 -1.61 5.70 3.67
N MET A 50 -0.47 5.09 3.34
CA MET A 50 -0.10 4.78 1.96
C MET A 50 0.03 3.27 1.81
N LEU A 51 -0.55 2.72 0.75
CA LEU A 51 -0.42 1.31 0.39
C LEU A 51 0.22 1.20 -0.99
N VAL A 52 1.23 0.36 -1.10
CA VAL A 52 1.86 -0.03 -2.37
C VAL A 52 1.66 -1.52 -2.54
N ASN A 53 1.00 -1.93 -3.61
CA ASN A 53 0.64 -3.34 -3.85
C ASN A 53 -0.05 -3.99 -2.64
N GLY A 54 -0.97 -3.25 -2.00
CA GLY A 54 -1.67 -3.71 -0.80
C GLY A 54 -0.87 -3.66 0.51
N LYS A 55 0.46 -3.41 0.47
CA LYS A 55 1.30 -3.27 1.67
C LYS A 55 1.29 -1.84 2.18
N GLU A 56 1.00 -1.67 3.46
CA GLU A 56 1.11 -0.39 4.13
C GLU A 56 2.56 0.06 4.28
N ILE A 57 2.85 1.26 3.79
CA ILE A 57 4.11 1.97 4.00
C ILE A 57 3.84 3.04 5.06
N ASN A 58 4.46 2.86 6.22
CA ASN A 58 4.37 3.81 7.32
C ASN A 58 5.43 4.91 7.19
N ASN A 59 5.22 6.03 7.87
CA ASN A 59 6.15 7.16 7.94
C ASN A 59 6.59 7.70 6.57
N VAL A 60 5.70 7.70 5.57
CA VAL A 60 5.98 8.28 4.25
C VAL A 60 6.16 9.78 4.38
N THR A 61 7.31 10.29 3.92
CA THR A 61 7.64 11.71 3.92
C THR A 61 7.49 12.35 2.55
N ALA A 62 7.72 11.57 1.48
CA ALA A 62 7.49 11.98 0.10
C ALA A 62 7.23 10.77 -0.79
N PHE A 63 6.53 10.97 -1.90
CA PHE A 63 6.46 9.99 -2.98
C PHE A 63 6.33 10.68 -4.34
N SER A 64 6.74 10.00 -5.41
CA SER A 64 6.60 10.44 -6.79
C SER A 64 6.08 9.31 -7.67
N LEU A 65 5.03 9.60 -8.44
CA LEU A 65 4.50 8.72 -9.47
C LEU A 65 4.89 9.29 -10.85
N GLU A 66 5.70 8.54 -11.60
CA GLU A 66 6.20 8.94 -12.91
C GLU A 66 5.64 8.02 -13.99
N LEU A 67 5.19 8.57 -15.12
CA LEU A 67 4.84 7.80 -16.32
C LEU A 67 5.98 7.91 -17.33
N LYS A 68 6.67 6.80 -17.59
CA LYS A 68 7.78 6.74 -18.55
C LYS A 68 7.61 5.54 -19.47
N ASP A 69 7.73 5.75 -20.77
CA ASP A 69 7.58 4.71 -21.80
C ASP A 69 6.29 3.89 -21.67
N GLY A 70 5.20 4.56 -21.26
CA GLY A 70 3.88 3.94 -21.08
C GLY A 70 3.73 3.10 -19.80
N LYS A 71 4.71 3.10 -18.91
CA LYS A 71 4.67 2.41 -17.61
C LYS A 71 4.79 3.38 -16.45
N TYR A 72 4.01 3.14 -15.39
CA TYR A 72 4.13 3.90 -14.16
C TYR A 72 5.25 3.35 -13.29
N GLY A 73 6.10 4.24 -12.77
CA GLY A 73 7.06 3.99 -11.70
C GLY A 73 6.65 4.76 -10.44
N LEU A 74 6.81 4.13 -9.29
CA LEU A 74 6.57 4.76 -7.99
C LEU A 74 7.86 4.76 -7.18
N SER A 75 8.24 5.93 -6.68
CA SER A 75 9.30 6.06 -5.67
C SER A 75 8.69 6.61 -4.39
N VAL A 76 9.02 5.99 -3.27
CA VAL A 76 8.53 6.36 -1.94
C VAL A 76 9.72 6.59 -1.04
N VAL A 77 9.71 7.72 -0.33
CA VAL A 77 10.67 8.05 0.73
C VAL A 77 9.93 7.94 2.05
N HIS A 78 10.50 7.18 2.99
CA HIS A 78 9.96 7.00 4.32
C HIS A 78 11.07 7.09 5.37
N ASP A 79 10.70 7.50 6.58
CA ASP A 79 11.61 7.58 7.70
C ASP A 79 11.49 6.35 8.61
N ASP A 80 12.63 5.73 8.91
CA ASP A 80 12.70 4.70 9.95
C ASP A 80 12.83 5.38 11.32
N CYS A 81 11.76 5.30 12.11
CA CYS A 81 11.72 5.88 13.44
C CYS A 81 12.24 4.89 14.50
N PHE A 82 13.42 5.17 15.05
CA PHE A 82 13.96 4.45 16.20
C PHE A 82 13.63 5.20 17.48
N LYS A 83 12.98 4.54 18.44
CA LYS A 83 12.73 5.08 19.78
C LYS A 83 13.39 4.20 20.83
N ALA A 84 14.10 4.81 21.75
CA ALA A 84 14.62 4.11 22.93
C ALA A 84 13.47 3.84 23.91
N SER A 85 13.39 2.61 24.43
CA SER A 85 12.51 2.27 25.54
C SER A 85 13.20 2.60 26.87
N ILE A 86 12.42 3.17 27.81
CA ILE A 86 12.86 3.30 29.20
C ILE A 86 12.88 1.89 29.81
N PRO A 87 13.91 1.52 30.61
CA PRO A 87 13.98 0.21 31.27
C PRO A 87 12.77 -0.10 32.15
#